data_AF-S4NRS0-F1
#
_entry.id   AF-S4NRS0-F1
#
_cell.length_a   1.000
_cell.length_b   1.000
_cell.length_c   1.000
_cell.angle_alpha   90.00
_cell.angle_beta   90.00
_cell.angle_gamma   90.00
#
_symmetry.space_group_name_H-M   'P 1'
#
loop_
_entity.id
_entity.type
_entity.pdbx_description
1 polymer ?
#
loop_
_entity_poly.entity_id
_entity_poly.type
_entity_poly.pdbx_seq_one_letter_code
_entity_poly.pdbx_strand_id
1 'polypeptide(L)'
;MLRIGPFTYEPLRGVDLWLDQSDDFILQHLSTTPAVEAPHFVHHIRVTLKFIQQHPFPAVTVFPDNRPHYYRRDEQTGCWVPVRF
;
A
#
# COMPACT_ATOMS: atom_id res chain seq x y z
N MET A 1 7.59 -8.58 18.00
CA MET A 1 8.27 -7.85 16.91
C MET A 1 7.46 -8.03 15.64
N LEU A 2 7.11 -6.95 14.95
CA LEU A 2 6.41 -6.98 13.67
C LEU A 2 7.44 -7.04 12.54
N ARG A 3 7.22 -7.93 11.58
CA ARG A 3 8.06 -8.10 10.40
C ARG A 3 7.18 -7.90 9.16
N ILE A 4 7.59 -6.99 8.27
CA ILE A 4 6.90 -6.68 7.02
C ILE A 4 7.83 -6.98 5.85
N GLY A 5 7.40 -7.86 4.95
CA GLY A 5 8.13 -8.17 3.72
C GLY A 5 9.36 -9.09 3.86
N PRO A 6 10.24 -9.09 2.85
CA PRO A 6 10.11 -8.33 1.61
C PRO A 6 8.90 -8.81 0.79
N PHE A 7 8.25 -7.89 0.08
CA PHE A 7 7.22 -8.22 -0.90
C PHE A 7 7.72 -7.91 -2.30
N THR A 8 7.28 -8.70 -3.26
CA THR A 8 7.52 -8.51 -4.69
C THR A 8 6.22 -8.65 -5.44
N TYR A 9 6.07 -7.87 -6.52
CA TYR A 9 4.95 -7.97 -7.46
C TYR A 9 5.44 -7.59 -8.85
N GLU A 10 4.70 -8.04 -9.87
CA GLU A 10 4.88 -7.55 -11.23
C GLU A 10 4.34 -6.13 -11.36
N PRO A 11 4.97 -5.26 -12.16
CA PRO A 11 4.47 -3.91 -12.40
C PRO A 11 3.02 -3.92 -12.89
N LEU A 12 2.14 -3.20 -12.18
CA LEU A 12 0.73 -3.08 -12.56
C LEU A 12 0.61 -2.24 -13.83
N ARG A 13 0.41 -2.90 -14.97
CA ARG A 13 0.21 -2.23 -16.26
C ARG A 13 -1.08 -1.41 -16.23
N GLY A 14 -1.02 -0.18 -16.73
CA GLY A 14 -2.20 0.69 -16.83
C GLY A 14 -2.69 1.25 -15.49
N VAL A 15 -1.84 1.31 -14.46
CA VAL A 15 -2.18 1.99 -13.20
C VAL A 15 -2.62 3.45 -13.41
N ASP A 16 -2.03 4.13 -14.40
CA ASP A 16 -2.42 5.49 -14.79
C ASP A 16 -3.88 5.56 -15.24
N LEU A 17 -4.33 4.56 -16.02
CA LEU A 17 -5.71 4.49 -16.50
C LEU A 17 -6.70 4.40 -15.35
N TRP A 18 -6.35 3.66 -14.28
CA TRP A 18 -7.17 3.57 -13.06
C TRP A 18 -7.18 4.89 -12.28
N LEU A 19 -6.02 5.55 -12.19
CA LEU A 19 -5.89 6.83 -11.49
C LEU A 19 -6.69 7.95 -12.17
N ASP A 20 -6.88 7.90 -13.48
CA ASP A 20 -7.67 8.87 -14.26
C ASP A 20 -9.19 8.65 -14.16
N GLN A 21 -9.66 7.52 -13.61
CA GLN A 21 -11.10 7.24 -13.47
C GLN A 21 -11.76 8.12 -12.40
N SER A 22 -13.08 8.25 -12.48
CA SER A 22 -13.88 8.91 -11.45
C SER A 22 -13.93 8.10 -10.15
N ASP A 23 -14.30 8.75 -9.05
CA ASP A 23 -14.44 8.08 -7.74
C ASP A 23 -15.53 7.00 -7.77
N ASP A 24 -16.67 7.27 -8.42
CA ASP A 24 -17.74 6.29 -8.61
C ASP A 24 -17.26 5.07 -9.40
N PHE A 25 -16.47 5.29 -10.46
CA PHE A 25 -15.93 4.19 -11.24
C PHE A 25 -14.97 3.31 -10.42
N ILE A 26 -14.07 3.93 -9.66
CA ILE A 26 -13.16 3.22 -8.75
C ILE A 26 -13.94 2.43 -7.71
N LEU A 27 -14.94 3.05 -7.09
CA LEU A 27 -15.77 2.39 -6.08
C LEU A 27 -16.48 1.16 -6.68
N GLN A 28 -17.12 1.29 -7.83
CA GLN A 28 -17.88 0.21 -8.45
C GLN A 28 -17.00 -0.96 -8.93
N HIS A 29 -15.75 -0.70 -9.32
CA HIS A 29 -14.90 -1.72 -9.95
C HIS A 29 -13.78 -2.26 -9.05
N LEU A 30 -13.39 -1.54 -8.00
CA LEU A 30 -12.31 -1.95 -7.09
C LEU A 30 -12.81 -2.26 -5.66
N SER A 31 -14.08 -2.04 -5.35
CA SER A 31 -14.73 -2.58 -4.14
C SER A 31 -15.43 -3.90 -4.44
N THR A 32 -15.44 -4.82 -3.47
CA THR A 32 -16.30 -6.01 -3.51
C THR A 32 -17.73 -5.72 -3.06
N THR A 33 -17.97 -4.60 -2.36
CA THR A 33 -19.26 -4.18 -1.82
C THR A 33 -19.48 -2.66 -1.95
N PRO A 34 -19.62 -2.11 -3.18
CA PRO A 34 -19.65 -0.66 -3.43
C PRO A 34 -20.67 0.14 -2.61
N ALA A 35 -21.82 -0.48 -2.27
CA ALA A 35 -22.93 0.18 -1.57
C ALA A 35 -22.69 0.44 -0.07
N VAL A 36 -21.70 -0.21 0.54
CA VAL A 36 -21.48 -0.18 2.00
C VAL A 36 -20.03 0.13 2.39
N GLU A 37 -19.22 0.59 1.43
CA GLU A 37 -17.85 0.99 1.71
C GLU A 37 -17.79 2.18 2.66
N ALA A 38 -16.69 2.26 3.42
CA ALA A 38 -16.43 3.39 4.29
C ALA A 38 -16.22 4.69 3.47
N PRO A 39 -16.49 5.88 4.03
CA PRO A 39 -16.42 7.16 3.32
C PRO A 39 -15.06 7.47 2.65
N HIS A 40 -13.96 6.91 3.15
CA HIS A 40 -12.60 7.15 2.64
C HIS A 40 -12.04 6.02 1.77
N PHE A 41 -12.88 5.04 1.38
CA PHE A 41 -12.44 3.89 0.60
C PHE A 41 -11.71 4.30 -0.69
N VAL A 42 -12.35 5.11 -1.52
CA VAL A 42 -11.79 5.53 -2.82
C VAL A 42 -10.49 6.30 -2.63
N HIS A 43 -10.41 7.17 -1.61
CA HIS A 43 -9.18 7.87 -1.27
C HIS A 43 -8.04 6.90 -0.95
N HIS A 44 -8.30 5.88 -0.11
CA HIS A 44 -7.29 4.87 0.22
C HIS A 44 -6.86 4.08 -1.02
N ILE A 45 -7.79 3.68 -1.88
CA ILE A 45 -7.46 2.99 -3.14
C ILE A 45 -6.56 3.86 -4.04
N ARG A 46 -6.86 5.16 -4.19
CA ARG A 46 -6.02 6.08 -4.96
C ARG A 46 -4.61 6.21 -4.39
N VAL A 47 -4.47 6.30 -3.06
CA VAL A 47 -3.16 6.33 -2.39
C VAL A 47 -2.40 5.02 -2.65
N THR A 48 -3.06 3.87 -2.56
CA THR A 48 -2.47 2.57 -2.86
C THR A 48 -2.02 2.45 -4.31
N LEU A 49 -2.85 2.85 -5.28
CA LEU A 49 -2.50 2.82 -6.70
C LEU A 49 -1.30 3.74 -7.00
N LYS A 50 -1.27 4.95 -6.42
CA LYS A 50 -0.10 5.85 -6.52
C LYS A 50 1.16 5.23 -5.92
N PHE A 51 1.06 4.54 -4.80
CA PHE A 51 2.20 3.85 -4.19
C PHE A 51 2.73 2.75 -5.13
N ILE A 52 1.85 1.95 -5.73
CA ILE A 52 2.23 0.90 -6.70
C ILE A 52 2.89 1.53 -7.94
N GLN A 53 2.33 2.63 -8.45
CA GLN A 53 2.88 3.38 -9.58
C GLN A 53 4.31 3.89 -9.30
N GLN A 54 4.56 4.41 -8.09
CA GLN A 54 5.88 4.91 -7.68
C GLN A 54 6.90 3.81 -7.38
N HIS A 55 6.44 2.57 -7.13
CA HIS A 55 7.26 1.45 -6.70
C HIS A 55 7.04 0.20 -7.55
N PRO A 56 7.24 0.23 -8.88
CA PRO A 56 6.98 -0.91 -9.75
C PRO A 56 7.82 -2.16 -9.42
N PHE A 57 8.94 -1.98 -8.70
CA PHE A 57 9.84 -3.06 -8.24
C PHE A 57 10.09 -2.94 -6.73
N PRO A 58 9.11 -3.32 -5.88
CA PRO A 58 9.13 -3.03 -4.44
C PRO A 58 10.27 -3.75 -3.69
N ALA A 59 10.74 -4.90 -4.20
CA ALA A 59 11.89 -5.62 -3.67
C ALA A 59 13.21 -4.80 -3.74
N VAL A 60 13.22 -3.70 -4.49
CA VAL A 60 14.35 -2.76 -4.60
C VAL A 60 13.98 -1.40 -4.03
N THR A 61 12.79 -0.88 -4.35
CA THR A 61 12.41 0.50 -3.98
C THR A 61 11.81 0.63 -2.59
N VAL A 62 11.17 -0.41 -2.07
CA VAL A 62 10.51 -0.42 -0.75
C VAL A 62 11.30 -1.23 0.25
N PHE A 63 11.93 -2.33 -0.17
CA PHE A 63 12.70 -3.24 0.69
C PHE A 63 14.17 -3.27 0.26
N PRO A 64 15.02 -2.36 0.76
CA PRO A 64 16.45 -2.36 0.42
C PRO A 64 17.10 -3.71 0.71
N ASP A 65 18.00 -4.14 -0.18
CA ASP A 65 18.67 -5.45 -0.13
C ASP A 65 17.71 -6.66 -0.07
N ASN A 66 16.46 -6.48 -0.51
CA ASN A 66 15.38 -7.46 -0.38
C ASN A 66 15.21 -7.92 1.09
N ARG A 67 15.39 -7.02 2.05
CA ARG A 67 15.26 -7.30 3.49
C ARG A 67 13.90 -6.85 4.03
N PRO A 68 13.33 -7.59 5.01
CA PRO A 68 12.14 -7.16 5.71
C PRO A 68 12.37 -5.87 6.50
N HIS A 69 11.30 -5.08 6.67
CA HIS A 69 11.25 -4.04 7.69
C HIS A 69 10.81 -4.62 9.02
N TYR A 70 11.51 -4.25 10.08
CA TYR A 70 11.21 -4.68 11.44
C TYR A 70 10.72 -3.51 12.28
N TYR A 71 9.69 -3.77 13.08
CA TYR A 71 9.13 -2.82 14.01
C TYR A 71 8.94 -3.46 15.38
N ARG A 72 9.10 -2.66 16.44
CA ARG A 72 8.73 -3.04 17.81
C ARG A 72 7.83 -1.97 18.40
N ARG A 73 7.06 -2.33 19.43
CA ARG A 73 6.34 -1.33 20.21
C ARG A 73 7.34 -0.60 21.12
N ASP A 74 7.22 0.71 21.15
CA ASP A 74 7.86 1.56 22.12
C ASP A 74 7.16 1.40 23.48
N GLU A 75 7.92 1.24 24.55
CA GLU A 75 7.36 0.92 25.88
C GLU A 75 6.69 2.12 26.55
N GLN A 76 7.09 3.35 26.18
CA GLN A 76 6.56 4.57 26.79
C GLN A 76 5.30 5.05 26.08
N THR A 77 5.31 5.01 24.74
CA THR A 77 4.24 5.56 23.90
C THR A 77 3.28 4.49 23.39
N GLY A 78 3.70 3.22 23.38
CA GLY A 78 2.96 2.12 22.75
C GLY A 78 2.99 2.13 21.21
N CYS A 79 3.59 3.16 20.59
CA CYS A 79 3.67 3.31 19.15
C CYS A 79 4.64 2.30 18.52
N TRP A 80 4.43 1.96 17.25
CA TRP A 80 5.38 1.16 16.48
C TRP A 80 6.57 2.01 16.06
N VAL A 81 7.78 1.57 16.38
CA VAL A 81 9.04 2.21 15.98
C VAL A 81 9.88 1.26 15.14
N PRO A 82 10.59 1.75 14.10
CA PRO A 82 11.43 0.92 13.26
C PRO A 82 12.64 0.39 14.04
N VAL A 83 13.07 -0.82 13.69
CA VAL A 83 14.27 -1.47 14.24
C VAL A 83 15.23 -1.73 13.08
N ARG A 84 16.47 -1.26 13.20
CA ARG A 84 17.54 -1.55 12.24
C ARG A 84 18.32 -2.77 12.73
N PHE A 85 18.55 -3.72 11.83
CA PHE A 85 19.42 -4.87 12.01
C PHE A 85 20.58 -4.80 11.02
#